data_AF-A0A3P1T675-F1
#
_entry.id   AF-A0A3P1T675-F1
#
_cell.length_a   1.000
_cell.length_b   1.000
_cell.length_c   1.000
_cell.angle_alpha   90.00
_cell.angle_beta   90.00
_cell.angle_gamma   90.00
#
_symmetry.space_group_name_H-M   'P 1'
#
loop_
_entity.id
_entity.type
_entity.pdbx_description
1 polymer ?
#
loop_
_entity_poly.entity_id
_entity_poly.type
_entity_poly.pdbx_seq_one_letter_code
_entity_poly.pdbx_strand_id
1 'polypeptide(L)'
;MTRIEAAQQAVGGIAVGASHAGIRAEVPGFPGLETGTSRQWNGQSVTVVVWLDCEWFFEDGSLVAIGTVENSDGRTVDGIAPGQRISEAEEYLGQPIAQLTEDDSRVRVYPANQTGLHWRVVTGTDDVIRRIVLCRCAPTPDALVLSFEGLGQWKISGAGLVERGDLVPEAGICEGWLIPTGYEDDGFTIRRLDLAEGTAPYEIWVATPASGKQSPVVTYAGARIGMSLAEVKKLHPDLRFERKGGEPGGEPVAVVRSGERELIFLSQTIGDVADTAVVDQMIVRDWHPELYGEC
;
A
#
# COMPACT_ATOMS: atom_id res chain seq x y z
N MET A 1 24.71 -14.69 -20.07
CA MET A 1 23.50 -13.93 -20.48
C MET A 1 22.60 -13.90 -19.25
N THR A 2 22.82 -12.90 -18.40
CA THR A 2 22.23 -12.83 -17.06
C THR A 2 20.82 -12.28 -17.20
N ARG A 3 19.79 -13.09 -16.93
CA ARG A 3 18.40 -12.62 -16.86
C ARG A 3 18.30 -11.71 -15.64
N ILE A 4 18.05 -10.43 -15.88
CA ILE A 4 17.89 -9.42 -14.83
C ILE A 4 16.40 -9.34 -14.50
N GLU A 5 16.06 -9.63 -13.25
CA GLU A 5 14.72 -9.48 -12.70
C GLU A 5 14.41 -7.98 -12.61
N ALA A 6 13.79 -7.44 -13.66
CA ALA A 6 13.64 -6.00 -13.91
C ALA A 6 12.82 -5.22 -12.86
N ALA A 7 12.23 -5.87 -11.86
CA ALA A 7 11.77 -5.19 -10.66
C ALA A 7 12.01 -5.98 -9.37
N GLN A 8 13.13 -6.73 -9.31
CA GLN A 8 13.80 -6.94 -8.02
C GLN A 8 13.94 -5.57 -7.38
N GLN A 9 13.57 -5.44 -6.11
CA GLN A 9 13.86 -4.29 -5.26
C GLN A 9 15.05 -3.52 -5.82
N ALA A 10 14.83 -2.33 -6.39
CA ALA A 10 15.89 -1.35 -6.54
C ALA A 10 17.20 -1.94 -7.08
N VAL A 11 17.39 -2.11 -8.39
CA VAL A 11 18.68 -2.60 -8.94
C VAL A 11 19.84 -1.84 -8.26
N GLY A 12 20.58 -2.52 -7.37
CA GLY A 12 21.67 -1.92 -6.58
C GLY A 12 21.29 -0.99 -5.40
N GLY A 13 20.09 -1.09 -4.82
CA GLY A 13 19.68 -0.27 -3.65
C GLY A 13 19.03 1.09 -3.99
N ILE A 14 18.79 1.36 -5.27
CA ILE A 14 18.07 2.56 -5.75
C ILE A 14 16.56 2.55 -5.42
N ALA A 15 16.14 3.29 -4.40
CA ALA A 15 14.73 3.40 -4.00
C ALA A 15 14.01 4.64 -4.57
N VAL A 16 12.70 4.53 -4.80
CA VAL A 16 11.84 5.70 -5.12
C VAL A 16 11.94 6.72 -3.97
N GLY A 17 12.29 7.96 -4.33
CA GLY A 17 12.59 9.07 -3.43
C GLY A 17 14.09 9.40 -3.34
N ALA A 18 14.98 8.53 -3.83
CA ALA A 18 16.41 8.81 -3.87
C ALA A 18 16.74 9.94 -4.85
N SER A 19 17.74 10.77 -4.51
CA SER A 19 18.26 11.77 -5.44
C SER A 19 19.14 11.15 -6.51
N HIS A 20 19.10 11.68 -7.73
CA HIS A 20 19.97 11.26 -8.83
C HIS A 20 21.45 11.33 -8.48
N ALA A 21 21.86 12.38 -7.75
CA ALA A 21 23.23 12.54 -7.28
C ALA A 21 23.64 11.42 -6.32
N GLY A 22 22.76 11.04 -5.38
CA GLY A 22 23.00 9.91 -4.47
C GLY A 22 23.11 8.59 -5.23
N ILE A 23 22.20 8.35 -6.18
CA ILE A 23 22.22 7.14 -7.01
C ILE A 23 23.54 7.01 -7.78
N ARG A 24 24.01 8.09 -8.40
CA ARG A 24 25.29 8.07 -9.14
C ARG A 24 26.52 7.90 -8.26
N ALA A 25 26.45 8.31 -6.99
CA ALA A 25 27.53 8.10 -6.04
C ALA A 25 27.63 6.63 -5.60
N GLU A 26 26.49 5.95 -5.45
CA GLU A 26 26.42 4.56 -4.96
C GLU A 26 26.46 3.53 -6.08
N VAL A 27 26.01 3.89 -7.28
CA VAL A 27 25.87 2.98 -8.44
C VAL A 27 26.74 3.47 -9.60
N PRO A 28 28.00 2.98 -9.69
CA PRO A 28 28.90 3.33 -10.78
C PRO A 28 28.29 3.02 -12.14
N GLY A 29 28.31 4.00 -13.04
CA GLY A 29 27.79 3.85 -14.41
C GLY A 29 26.30 4.12 -14.57
N PHE A 30 25.59 4.56 -13.51
CA PHE A 30 24.21 5.06 -13.68
C PHE A 30 24.22 6.32 -14.57
N PRO A 31 23.33 6.42 -15.59
CA PRO A 31 23.39 7.52 -16.56
C PRO A 31 23.06 8.88 -15.96
N GLY A 32 23.60 9.93 -16.56
CA GLY A 32 23.26 11.31 -16.20
C GLY A 32 21.84 11.71 -16.68
N LEU A 33 21.22 12.70 -16.03
CA LEU A 33 19.89 13.18 -16.44
C LEU A 33 19.90 13.75 -17.86
N GLU A 34 21.05 14.26 -18.32
CA GLU A 34 21.26 14.75 -19.68
C GLU A 34 21.11 13.68 -20.77
N THR A 35 21.17 12.39 -20.43
CA THR A 35 20.89 11.29 -21.36
C THR A 35 19.42 10.92 -21.42
N GLY A 36 18.60 11.49 -20.54
CA GLY A 36 17.17 11.20 -20.42
C GLY A 36 16.31 11.92 -21.45
N THR A 37 15.06 11.50 -21.54
CA THR A 37 14.03 12.16 -22.36
C THR A 37 12.97 12.77 -21.46
N SER A 38 12.51 13.99 -21.80
CA SER A 38 11.38 14.60 -21.08
C SER A 38 10.08 13.93 -21.49
N ARG A 39 9.26 13.53 -20.52
CA ARG A 39 7.93 12.95 -20.72
C ARG A 39 6.92 13.57 -19.75
N GLN A 40 5.65 13.53 -20.13
CA GLN A 40 4.56 13.82 -19.19
C GLN A 40 4.23 12.56 -18.41
N TRP A 41 4.10 12.69 -17.09
CA TRP A 41 3.74 11.62 -16.19
C TRP A 41 2.98 12.21 -15.00
N ASN A 42 1.76 11.75 -14.74
CA ASN A 42 0.88 12.30 -13.69
C ASN A 42 0.65 13.82 -13.77
N GLY A 43 0.60 14.38 -14.99
CA GLY A 43 0.45 15.83 -15.18
C GLY A 43 1.71 16.64 -14.87
N GLN A 44 2.83 15.97 -14.61
CA GLN A 44 4.13 16.58 -14.34
C GLN A 44 5.12 16.24 -15.46
N SER A 45 6.08 17.14 -15.71
CA SER A 45 7.19 16.85 -16.62
C SER A 45 8.30 16.15 -15.85
N VAL A 46 8.65 14.95 -16.31
CA VAL A 46 9.70 14.12 -15.72
C VAL A 46 10.79 13.84 -16.74
N THR A 47 12.03 13.66 -16.27
CA THR A 47 13.14 13.16 -17.07
C THR A 47 13.23 11.66 -16.93
N VAL A 48 13.06 10.92 -18.03
CA VAL A 48 13.14 9.45 -18.05
C VAL A 48 14.49 9.01 -18.58
N VAL A 49 15.26 8.34 -17.72
CA VAL A 49 16.53 7.70 -18.06
C VAL A 49 16.28 6.21 -18.27
N VAL A 50 16.82 5.63 -19.34
CA VAL A 50 16.76 4.17 -19.56
C VAL A 50 18.08 3.55 -19.11
N TRP A 51 18.02 2.58 -18.20
CA TRP A 51 19.19 1.86 -17.73
C TRP A 51 18.81 0.45 -17.30
N LEU A 52 19.56 -0.55 -17.79
CA LEU A 52 19.32 -1.98 -17.54
C LEU A 52 17.87 -2.41 -17.85
N ASP A 53 17.37 -2.04 -19.03
CA ASP A 53 16.00 -2.32 -19.49
C ASP A 53 14.87 -1.80 -18.57
N CYS A 54 15.21 -0.84 -17.70
CA CYS A 54 14.29 -0.13 -16.84
C CYS A 54 14.26 1.35 -17.19
N GLU A 55 13.09 1.96 -17.01
CA GLU A 55 12.86 3.39 -17.13
C GLU A 55 12.83 4.02 -15.74
N TRP A 56 13.71 4.99 -15.50
CA TRP A 56 13.89 5.67 -14.23
C TRP A 56 13.40 7.11 -14.37
N PHE A 57 12.35 7.47 -13.64
CA PHE A 57 11.65 8.73 -13.81
C PHE A 57 12.08 9.71 -12.74
N PHE A 58 12.63 10.84 -13.15
CA PHE A 58 13.11 11.88 -12.26
C PHE A 58 12.28 13.15 -12.37
N GLU A 59 11.80 13.63 -11.24
CA GLU A 59 11.24 14.98 -11.07
C GLU A 59 12.20 15.79 -10.21
N ASP A 60 12.63 16.95 -10.71
CA ASP A 60 13.57 17.84 -10.00
C ASP A 60 14.80 17.13 -9.40
N GLY A 61 15.31 16.13 -10.13
CA GLY A 61 16.46 15.32 -9.72
C GLY A 61 16.17 14.24 -8.66
N SER A 62 14.91 14.03 -8.28
CA SER A 62 14.47 12.98 -7.37
C SER A 62 13.75 11.86 -8.13
N LEU A 63 14.05 10.60 -7.80
CA LEU A 63 13.43 9.44 -8.45
C LEU A 63 11.98 9.29 -7.97
N VAL A 64 11.00 9.43 -8.86
CA VAL A 64 9.56 9.36 -8.52
C VAL A 64 8.89 8.07 -8.99
N ALA A 65 9.48 7.37 -9.96
CA ALA A 65 8.99 6.10 -10.44
C ALA A 65 10.10 5.25 -11.09
N ILE A 66 9.88 3.93 -11.11
CA ILE A 66 10.72 2.95 -11.81
C ILE A 66 9.77 2.10 -12.65
N GLY A 67 10.01 1.99 -13.94
CA GLY A 67 9.17 1.23 -14.85
C GLY A 67 9.94 0.23 -15.69
N THR A 68 9.23 -0.75 -16.23
CA THR A 68 9.75 -1.59 -17.29
C THR A 68 9.81 -0.79 -18.59
N VAL A 69 10.78 -1.08 -19.45
CA VAL A 69 10.65 -0.71 -20.86
C VAL A 69 9.43 -1.42 -21.46
N GLU A 70 8.78 -0.79 -22.43
CA GLU A 70 7.60 -1.37 -23.08
C GLU A 70 7.93 -2.74 -23.71
N ASN A 71 7.07 -3.73 -23.45
CA ASN A 71 7.22 -5.11 -23.94
C ASN A 71 8.55 -5.79 -23.53
N SER A 72 9.16 -5.38 -22.42
CA SER A 72 10.35 -6.06 -21.88
C SER A 72 10.00 -7.45 -21.33
N ASP A 73 10.95 -8.39 -21.38
CA ASP A 73 10.83 -9.72 -20.74
C ASP A 73 11.02 -9.69 -19.20
N GLY A 74 11.15 -8.49 -18.63
CA GLY A 74 11.44 -8.27 -17.21
C GLY A 74 10.25 -8.58 -16.31
N ARG A 75 10.50 -9.30 -15.21
CA ARG A 75 9.51 -9.61 -14.17
C ARG A 75 9.75 -8.75 -12.92
N THR A 76 8.68 -8.33 -12.27
CA THR A 76 8.73 -7.65 -10.97
C THR A 76 8.95 -8.64 -9.82
N VAL A 77 9.36 -8.13 -8.65
CA VAL A 77 9.41 -8.92 -7.40
C VAL A 77 8.05 -9.54 -7.04
N ASP A 78 6.95 -8.88 -7.38
CA ASP A 78 5.58 -9.35 -7.13
C ASP A 78 5.07 -10.28 -8.24
N GLY A 79 5.99 -10.79 -9.08
CA GLY A 79 5.69 -11.85 -10.03
C GLY A 79 5.01 -11.43 -11.32
N ILE A 80 4.70 -10.16 -11.55
CA ILE A 80 4.06 -9.68 -12.79
C ILE A 80 5.10 -9.30 -13.87
N ALA A 81 4.75 -9.45 -15.14
CA ALA A 81 5.63 -9.13 -16.27
C ALA A 81 4.83 -8.59 -17.49
N PRO A 82 5.43 -7.74 -18.35
CA PRO A 82 4.86 -7.45 -19.66
C PRO A 82 4.65 -8.74 -20.47
N GLY A 83 3.61 -8.78 -21.29
CA GLY A 83 3.15 -9.95 -22.05
C GLY A 83 2.17 -10.85 -21.30
N GLN A 84 2.07 -10.75 -19.97
CA GLN A 84 1.09 -11.48 -19.17
C GLN A 84 -0.33 -10.91 -19.37
N ARG A 85 -1.36 -11.75 -19.25
CA ARG A 85 -2.75 -11.26 -19.16
C ARG A 85 -3.01 -10.63 -17.80
N ILE A 86 -3.75 -9.53 -17.77
CA ILE A 86 -4.06 -8.86 -16.50
C ILE A 86 -4.81 -9.76 -15.52
N SER A 87 -5.67 -10.65 -16.01
CA SER A 87 -6.40 -11.61 -15.17
C SER A 87 -5.47 -12.55 -14.40
N GLU A 88 -4.34 -12.95 -15.00
CA GLU A 88 -3.35 -13.80 -14.33
C GLU A 88 -2.57 -12.99 -13.28
N ALA A 89 -2.35 -11.71 -13.51
CA ALA A 89 -1.71 -10.83 -12.52
C ALA A 89 -2.64 -10.57 -11.32
N GLU A 90 -3.94 -10.42 -11.58
CA GLU A 90 -4.98 -10.17 -10.55
C GLU A 90 -5.21 -11.38 -9.63
N GLU A 91 -4.79 -12.59 -10.01
CA GLU A 91 -4.77 -13.74 -9.08
C GLU A 91 -3.83 -13.51 -7.88
N TYR A 92 -2.79 -12.69 -8.07
CA TYR A 92 -1.78 -12.38 -7.05
C TYR A 92 -1.93 -10.96 -6.49
N LEU A 93 -2.24 -9.99 -7.36
CA LEU A 93 -2.38 -8.57 -6.97
C LEU A 93 -3.76 -8.26 -6.37
N GLY A 94 -4.74 -9.14 -6.55
CA GLY A 94 -6.14 -8.85 -6.26
C GLY A 94 -6.74 -7.83 -7.23
N GLN A 95 -7.75 -7.10 -6.75
CA GLN A 95 -8.45 -6.10 -7.56
C GLN A 95 -7.72 -4.74 -7.54
N PRO A 96 -7.68 -4.01 -8.67
CA PRO A 96 -7.05 -2.70 -8.71
C PRO A 96 -7.77 -1.69 -7.81
N ILE A 97 -7.01 -0.74 -7.27
CA ILE A 97 -7.51 0.34 -6.43
C ILE A 97 -7.98 1.55 -7.24
N ALA A 98 -7.51 1.67 -8.48
CA ALA A 98 -8.27 2.38 -9.50
C ALA A 98 -7.97 1.86 -10.90
N GLN A 99 -8.85 2.26 -11.80
CA GLN A 99 -8.73 2.04 -13.23
C GLN A 99 -8.83 3.39 -13.92
N LEU A 100 -7.86 3.68 -14.78
CA LEU A 100 -7.77 4.90 -15.57
C LEU A 100 -7.69 4.50 -17.05
N THR A 101 -8.04 5.43 -17.91
CA THR A 101 -7.80 5.31 -19.35
C THR A 101 -6.84 6.42 -19.75
N GLU A 102 -5.73 6.05 -20.38
CA GLU A 102 -4.72 6.97 -20.89
C GLU A 102 -4.51 6.67 -22.37
N ASP A 103 -4.99 7.59 -23.22
CA ASP A 103 -5.10 7.37 -24.66
C ASP A 103 -5.88 6.06 -24.97
N ASP A 104 -5.30 5.16 -25.76
CA ASP A 104 -5.87 3.84 -26.07
C ASP A 104 -5.48 2.75 -25.04
N SER A 105 -4.78 3.13 -23.97
CA SER A 105 -4.32 2.20 -22.94
C SER A 105 -5.25 2.17 -21.73
N ARG A 106 -5.43 0.98 -21.17
CA ARG A 106 -6.08 0.81 -19.86
C ARG A 106 -5.00 0.77 -18.80
N VAL A 107 -5.18 1.55 -17.76
CA VAL A 107 -4.23 1.63 -16.65
C VAL A 107 -4.93 1.15 -15.39
N ARG A 108 -4.31 0.21 -14.70
CA ARG A 108 -4.80 -0.32 -13.42
C ARG A 108 -3.73 -0.07 -12.37
N VAL A 109 -4.14 0.53 -11.26
CA VAL A 109 -3.24 0.79 -10.13
C VAL A 109 -3.50 -0.26 -9.07
N TYR A 110 -2.45 -0.94 -8.63
CA TYR A 110 -2.49 -1.93 -7.56
C TYR A 110 -1.57 -1.48 -6.42
N PRO A 111 -1.87 -1.86 -5.18
CA PRO A 111 -0.93 -1.71 -4.09
C PRO A 111 0.35 -2.51 -4.38
N ALA A 112 1.52 -1.96 -4.01
CA ALA A 112 2.77 -2.71 -4.04
C ALA A 112 3.11 -3.20 -2.64
N ASN A 113 3.87 -4.29 -2.53
CA ASN A 113 4.36 -4.81 -1.25
C ASN A 113 5.27 -3.83 -0.49
N GLN A 114 5.75 -2.78 -1.17
CA GLN A 114 6.55 -1.71 -0.57
C GLN A 114 5.63 -0.56 -0.15
N THR A 115 5.71 -0.18 1.13
CA THR A 115 4.83 0.82 1.72
C THR A 115 4.87 2.16 0.97
N GLY A 116 3.69 2.69 0.66
CA GLY A 116 3.53 3.96 -0.05
C GLY A 116 3.80 3.90 -1.56
N LEU A 117 4.14 2.72 -2.10
CA LEU A 117 4.31 2.49 -3.53
C LEU A 117 3.17 1.66 -4.11
N HIS A 118 2.99 1.80 -5.41
CA HIS A 118 1.91 1.19 -6.17
C HIS A 118 2.44 0.67 -7.51
N TRP A 119 1.85 -0.42 -7.98
CA TRP A 119 2.03 -0.89 -9.35
C TRP A 119 1.00 -0.22 -10.24
N ARG A 120 1.46 0.65 -11.12
CA ARG A 120 0.69 1.11 -12.25
C ARG A 120 0.95 0.18 -13.43
N VAL A 121 -0.03 -0.66 -13.73
CA VAL A 121 0.01 -1.66 -14.79
C VAL A 121 -0.75 -1.12 -15.99
N VAL A 122 -0.04 -0.97 -17.10
CA VAL A 122 -0.59 -0.47 -18.37
C VAL A 122 -0.85 -1.68 -19.28
N THR A 123 -2.08 -1.82 -19.73
CA THR A 123 -2.51 -2.89 -20.64
C THR A 123 -3.03 -2.34 -21.95
N GLY A 124 -2.88 -3.11 -23.03
CA GLY A 124 -3.60 -2.86 -24.27
C GLY A 124 -5.10 -3.12 -24.13
N THR A 125 -5.85 -2.87 -25.20
CA THR A 125 -7.29 -3.20 -25.30
C THR A 125 -7.57 -4.70 -25.27
N ASP A 126 -6.54 -5.52 -25.50
CA ASP A 126 -6.53 -6.97 -25.38
C ASP A 126 -6.27 -7.47 -23.95
N ASP A 127 -6.17 -6.56 -22.98
CA ASP A 127 -5.90 -6.83 -21.57
C ASP A 127 -4.55 -7.56 -21.32
N VAL A 128 -3.60 -7.39 -22.25
CA VAL A 128 -2.21 -7.84 -22.12
C VAL A 128 -1.37 -6.70 -21.55
N ILE A 129 -0.57 -7.00 -20.52
CA ILE A 129 0.34 -6.04 -19.88
C ILE A 129 1.41 -5.60 -20.88
N ARG A 130 1.57 -4.30 -21.07
CA ARG A 130 2.59 -3.69 -21.94
C ARG A 130 3.72 -3.07 -21.14
N ARG A 131 3.38 -2.50 -19.99
CA ARG A 131 4.32 -1.77 -19.14
C ARG A 131 3.86 -1.82 -17.69
N ILE A 132 4.82 -1.87 -16.79
CA ILE A 132 4.58 -1.87 -15.34
C ILE A 132 5.44 -0.76 -14.74
N VAL A 133 4.87 0.05 -13.87
CA VAL A 133 5.56 1.15 -13.20
C VAL A 133 5.33 1.07 -11.70
N LEU A 134 6.41 1.00 -10.93
CA LEU A 134 6.41 1.18 -9.47
C LEU A 134 6.49 2.67 -9.16
N CYS A 135 5.49 3.21 -8.46
CA CYS A 135 5.43 4.64 -8.22
C CYS A 135 4.60 5.04 -6.98
N ARG A 136 4.78 6.29 -6.54
CA ARG A 136 3.86 6.99 -5.61
C ARG A 136 2.66 7.58 -6.37
N CYS A 137 2.13 6.84 -7.32
CA CYS A 137 1.16 7.27 -8.33
C CYS A 137 -0.26 6.84 -7.98
N ALA A 138 -0.60 6.80 -6.69
CA ALA A 138 -1.97 6.52 -6.28
C ALA A 138 -2.92 7.46 -7.08
N PRO A 139 -3.97 6.91 -7.68
CA PRO A 139 -4.77 7.57 -8.72
C PRO A 139 -5.48 8.84 -8.22
N THR A 140 -5.61 8.98 -6.91
CA THR A 140 -5.80 10.24 -6.20
C THR A 140 -5.13 10.16 -4.83
N PRO A 141 -4.87 11.30 -4.17
CA PRO A 141 -4.62 11.36 -2.71
C PRO A 141 -5.69 10.63 -1.87
N ASP A 142 -6.88 10.41 -2.45
CA ASP A 142 -8.07 9.85 -1.83
C ASP A 142 -8.18 8.32 -1.94
N ALA A 143 -7.26 7.64 -2.64
CA ALA A 143 -7.21 6.18 -2.63
C ALA A 143 -6.78 5.70 -1.24
N LEU A 144 -7.73 5.17 -0.47
CA LEU A 144 -7.52 4.79 0.91
C LEU A 144 -6.79 3.45 1.03
N VAL A 145 -5.47 3.51 0.93
CA VAL A 145 -4.59 2.35 1.11
C VAL A 145 -4.13 2.29 2.57
N LEU A 146 -4.49 1.19 3.24
CA LEU A 146 -4.05 0.86 4.59
C LEU A 146 -2.67 0.17 4.52
N SER A 147 -1.66 0.84 5.05
CA SER A 147 -0.28 0.36 5.12
C SER A 147 0.22 0.42 6.55
N PHE A 148 1.42 -0.11 6.82
CA PHE A 148 2.05 0.00 8.13
C PHE A 148 2.35 1.43 8.58
N GLU A 149 2.30 2.43 7.69
CA GLU A 149 2.47 3.84 8.03
C GLU A 149 1.14 4.54 8.33
N GLY A 150 0.01 3.90 8.06
CA GLY A 150 -1.33 4.45 8.20
C GLY A 150 -2.17 4.36 6.92
N LEU A 151 -3.19 5.22 6.82
CA LEU A 151 -4.22 5.19 5.79
C LEU A 151 -4.16 6.46 4.94
N GLY A 152 -3.73 6.31 3.68
CA GLY A 152 -3.57 7.47 2.79
C GLY A 152 -2.70 8.56 3.43
N GLN A 153 -3.27 9.76 3.60
CA GLN A 153 -2.61 10.92 4.23
C GLN A 153 -2.56 10.86 5.77
N TRP A 154 -3.40 10.07 6.43
CA TRP A 154 -3.44 9.97 7.89
C TRP A 154 -2.42 8.94 8.36
N LYS A 155 -1.29 9.44 8.87
CA LYS A 155 -0.18 8.62 9.34
C LYS A 155 -0.32 8.32 10.82
N ILE A 156 0.01 7.10 11.22
CA ILE A 156 0.02 6.70 12.64
C ILE A 156 1.01 7.51 13.46
N SER A 157 2.11 7.94 12.84
CA SER A 157 3.15 8.83 13.38
C SER A 157 2.86 10.32 13.14
N GLY A 158 1.71 10.66 12.53
CA GLY A 158 1.38 12.03 12.16
C GLY A 158 1.23 12.93 13.39
N ALA A 159 1.65 14.18 13.30
CA ALA A 159 1.39 15.19 14.32
C ALA A 159 0.43 16.26 13.78
N GLY A 160 -0.37 16.84 14.67
CA GLY A 160 -1.21 17.98 14.33
C GLY A 160 -2.46 17.68 13.48
N LEU A 161 -2.89 16.41 13.36
CA LEU A 161 -3.98 16.01 12.45
C LEU A 161 -5.34 16.62 12.87
N VAL A 162 -5.60 16.72 14.18
CA VAL A 162 -6.82 17.35 14.70
C VAL A 162 -6.76 18.86 14.53
N GLU A 163 -5.62 19.47 14.83
CA GLU A 163 -5.40 20.92 14.77
C GLU A 163 -5.50 21.47 13.33
N ARG A 164 -5.17 20.65 12.34
CA ARG A 164 -5.34 20.98 10.91
C ARG A 164 -6.78 20.78 10.41
N GLY A 165 -7.66 20.16 11.20
CA GLY A 165 -9.03 19.84 10.79
C GLY A 165 -9.14 18.61 9.89
N ASP A 166 -8.08 17.79 9.79
CA ASP A 166 -8.06 16.56 9.00
C ASP A 166 -8.95 15.47 9.64
N LEU A 167 -9.14 15.57 10.97
CA LEU A 167 -9.89 14.63 11.81
C LEU A 167 -10.89 15.37 12.70
N VAL A 168 -12.09 14.82 12.82
CA VAL A 168 -13.15 15.30 13.73
C VAL A 168 -13.50 14.24 14.78
N PRO A 169 -13.92 14.63 15.99
CA PRO A 169 -14.36 13.66 17.00
C PRO A 169 -15.53 12.81 16.52
N GLU A 170 -15.45 11.51 16.78
CA GLU A 170 -16.55 10.57 16.52
C GLU A 170 -17.60 10.66 17.63
N ALA A 171 -18.83 11.02 17.25
CA ALA A 171 -19.91 11.15 18.22
C ALA A 171 -20.39 9.78 18.71
N GLY A 172 -20.39 9.56 20.02
CA GLY A 172 -21.00 8.39 20.64
C GLY A 172 -20.10 7.17 20.85
N ILE A 173 -18.79 7.29 20.58
CA ILE A 173 -17.76 6.31 20.94
C ILE A 173 -16.95 6.80 22.16
N CYS A 174 -16.06 5.95 22.71
CA CYS A 174 -15.07 6.31 23.75
C CYS A 174 -14.28 7.58 23.35
N GLU A 175 -13.74 8.29 24.35
CA GLU A 175 -12.91 9.48 24.11
C GLU A 175 -11.66 9.11 23.29
N GLY A 176 -11.22 10.01 22.39
CA GLY A 176 -10.05 9.80 21.53
C GLY A 176 -10.32 9.17 20.17
N TRP A 177 -11.55 8.74 19.87
CA TRP A 177 -11.93 8.28 18.54
C TRP A 177 -12.26 9.45 17.61
N LEU A 178 -11.69 9.40 16.42
CA LEU A 178 -11.73 10.46 15.42
C LEU A 178 -12.10 9.86 14.07
N ILE A 179 -12.79 10.63 13.24
CA ILE A 179 -13.10 10.27 11.86
C ILE A 179 -12.48 11.29 10.92
N PRO A 180 -11.89 10.86 9.80
CA PRO A 180 -11.51 11.78 8.75
C PRO A 180 -12.68 12.54 8.14
N THR A 181 -12.52 13.86 8.05
CA THR A 181 -13.55 14.76 7.53
C THR A 181 -13.95 14.35 6.11
N GLY A 182 -15.24 14.12 5.88
CA GLY A 182 -15.79 13.70 4.58
C GLY A 182 -15.85 12.18 4.35
N TYR A 183 -15.49 11.38 5.36
CA TYR A 183 -15.50 9.91 5.32
C TYR A 183 -16.32 9.29 6.46
N GLU A 184 -17.27 10.03 7.03
CA GLU A 184 -18.01 9.67 8.24
C GLU A 184 -18.79 8.34 8.14
N ASP A 185 -19.15 7.91 6.93
CA ASP A 185 -19.92 6.68 6.67
C ASP A 185 -19.10 5.54 6.04
N ASP A 186 -17.79 5.72 5.85
CA ASP A 186 -16.97 4.80 5.04
C ASP A 186 -16.32 3.67 5.85
N GLY A 187 -16.67 3.57 7.14
CA GLY A 187 -16.29 2.46 8.01
C GLY A 187 -14.81 2.45 8.37
N PHE A 188 -14.19 3.61 8.59
CA PHE A 188 -12.87 3.66 9.20
C PHE A 188 -12.73 4.85 10.14
N THR A 189 -12.02 4.61 11.23
CA THR A 189 -11.90 5.50 12.37
C THR A 189 -10.46 5.49 12.84
N ILE A 190 -10.03 6.59 13.44
CA ILE A 190 -8.66 6.80 13.90
C ILE A 190 -8.73 7.06 15.39
N ARG A 191 -8.12 6.19 16.17
CA ARG A 191 -8.03 6.34 17.62
C ARG A 191 -6.76 7.10 17.95
N ARG A 192 -6.88 8.28 18.56
CA ARG A 192 -5.76 8.95 19.21
C ARG A 192 -5.40 8.18 20.49
N LEU A 193 -4.13 7.84 20.61
CA LEU A 193 -3.58 7.22 21.79
C LEU A 193 -3.00 8.32 22.68
N ASP A 194 -3.55 8.46 23.90
CA ASP A 194 -2.97 9.36 24.90
C ASP A 194 -1.76 8.65 25.55
N LEU A 195 -0.64 8.65 24.84
CA LEU A 195 0.58 7.93 25.25
C LEU A 195 1.73 8.87 25.62
N ALA A 196 2.68 8.32 26.40
CA ALA A 196 3.95 8.97 26.71
C ALA A 196 4.77 9.28 25.44
N GLU A 197 5.66 10.28 25.52
CA GLU A 197 6.55 10.69 24.43
C GLU A 197 7.26 9.49 23.76
N GLY A 198 7.18 9.41 22.42
CA GLY A 198 7.94 8.44 21.62
C GLY A 198 7.18 7.23 21.09
N THR A 199 5.87 7.12 21.33
CA THR A 199 4.99 6.12 20.70
C THR A 199 4.17 6.76 19.58
N ALA A 200 3.67 5.97 18.61
CA ALA A 200 2.81 6.54 17.58
C ALA A 200 1.49 7.05 18.18
N PRO A 201 1.10 8.30 17.90
CA PRO A 201 -0.07 8.92 18.49
C PRO A 201 -1.40 8.35 18.00
N TYR A 202 -1.43 7.48 16.98
CA TYR A 202 -2.68 6.98 16.42
C TYR A 202 -2.67 5.49 16.09
N GLU A 203 -3.83 4.86 16.27
CA GLU A 203 -4.22 3.59 15.64
C GLU A 203 -5.27 3.86 14.57
N ILE A 204 -5.25 3.09 13.49
CA ILE A 204 -6.26 3.18 12.44
C ILE A 204 -7.07 1.90 12.41
N TRP A 205 -8.37 2.07 12.51
CA TRP A 205 -9.37 1.02 12.54
C TRP A 205 -10.20 1.11 11.27
N VAL A 206 -10.35 -0.01 10.58
CA VAL A 206 -11.18 -0.15 9.40
C VAL A 206 -12.16 -1.27 9.69
N ALA A 207 -13.44 -1.02 9.49
CA ALA A 207 -14.51 -1.94 9.79
C ALA A 207 -15.53 -1.99 8.64
N THR A 208 -16.45 -2.94 8.72
CA THR A 208 -17.60 -2.98 7.82
C THR A 208 -18.43 -1.69 8.00
N PRO A 209 -18.65 -0.88 6.94
CA PRO A 209 -19.42 0.34 7.05
C PRO A 209 -20.86 0.08 7.51
N ALA A 210 -21.35 0.90 8.45
CA ALA A 210 -22.73 0.79 8.96
C ALA A 210 -23.78 0.97 7.86
N SER A 211 -23.43 1.68 6.78
CA SER A 211 -24.29 1.88 5.61
C SER A 211 -24.48 0.61 4.76
N GLY A 212 -23.78 -0.48 5.07
CA GLY A 212 -23.77 -1.72 4.26
C GLY A 212 -23.04 -1.57 2.91
N LYS A 213 -22.35 -0.44 2.69
CA LYS A 213 -21.49 -0.25 1.53
C LYS A 213 -20.21 -1.06 1.71
N GLN A 214 -19.54 -1.40 0.61
CA GLN A 214 -18.19 -1.92 0.68
C GLN A 214 -17.24 -0.82 1.18
N SER A 215 -16.40 -1.14 2.17
CA SER A 215 -15.37 -0.20 2.61
C SER A 215 -14.48 0.19 1.42
N PRO A 216 -14.20 1.50 1.22
CA PRO A 216 -13.27 1.94 0.18
C PRO A 216 -11.82 1.55 0.49
N VAL A 217 -11.54 1.13 1.74
CA VAL A 217 -10.19 0.84 2.20
C VAL A 217 -9.70 -0.53 1.71
N VAL A 218 -8.43 -0.57 1.35
CA VAL A 218 -7.72 -1.75 0.88
C VAL A 218 -6.32 -1.78 1.48
N THR A 219 -5.80 -2.94 1.86
CA THR A 219 -4.43 -3.02 2.37
C THR A 219 -3.40 -2.77 1.27
N TYR A 220 -2.16 -2.55 1.67
CA TYR A 220 -1.01 -2.47 0.76
C TYR A 220 -0.79 -3.74 -0.09
N ALA A 221 -1.46 -4.86 0.22
CA ALA A 221 -1.41 -6.09 -0.58
C ALA A 221 -2.77 -6.43 -1.21
N GLY A 222 -3.74 -5.52 -1.19
CA GLY A 222 -5.04 -5.72 -1.86
C GLY A 222 -6.13 -6.35 -0.99
N ALA A 223 -5.87 -6.69 0.28
CA ALA A 223 -6.86 -7.28 1.17
C ALA A 223 -7.95 -6.27 1.56
N ARG A 224 -9.18 -6.75 1.75
CA ARG A 224 -10.37 -5.91 2.00
C ARG A 224 -11.26 -6.52 3.07
N ILE A 225 -12.04 -5.67 3.72
CA ILE A 225 -13.21 -6.10 4.49
C ILE A 225 -14.13 -6.94 3.60
N GLY A 226 -14.60 -8.07 4.13
CA GLY A 226 -15.45 -9.04 3.45
C GLY A 226 -14.71 -10.21 2.81
N MET A 227 -13.38 -10.17 2.71
CA MET A 227 -12.58 -11.32 2.27
C MET A 227 -12.50 -12.39 3.37
N SER A 228 -12.43 -13.65 2.97
CA SER A 228 -12.09 -14.75 3.88
C SER A 228 -10.62 -14.70 4.29
N LEU A 229 -10.28 -15.22 5.48
CA LEU A 229 -8.87 -15.34 5.90
C LEU A 229 -8.04 -16.17 4.93
N ALA A 230 -8.62 -17.14 4.21
CA ALA A 230 -7.94 -17.85 3.14
C ALA A 230 -7.51 -16.94 1.98
N GLU A 231 -8.37 -16.00 1.58
CA GLU A 231 -8.04 -15.00 0.55
C GLU A 231 -7.00 -14.02 1.07
N VAL A 232 -7.15 -13.54 2.31
CA VAL A 232 -6.16 -12.64 2.93
C VAL A 232 -4.79 -13.29 3.03
N LYS A 233 -4.70 -14.58 3.39
CA LYS A 233 -3.43 -15.34 3.42
C LYS A 233 -2.72 -15.41 2.07
N LYS A 234 -3.45 -15.42 0.96
CA LYS A 234 -2.85 -15.39 -0.39
C LYS A 234 -2.19 -14.05 -0.67
N LEU A 235 -2.79 -12.96 -0.16
CA LEU A 235 -2.32 -11.59 -0.36
C LEU A 235 -1.23 -11.20 0.67
N HIS A 236 -1.30 -11.74 1.89
CA HIS A 236 -0.34 -11.55 2.96
C HIS A 236 0.29 -12.90 3.35
N PRO A 237 1.28 -13.40 2.60
CA PRO A 237 1.90 -14.70 2.86
C PRO A 237 2.70 -14.75 4.18
N ASP A 238 3.00 -13.60 4.77
CA ASP A 238 3.63 -13.41 6.07
C ASP A 238 2.63 -13.34 7.24
N LEU A 239 1.33 -13.45 6.95
CA LEU A 239 0.28 -13.54 7.96
C LEU A 239 0.53 -14.73 8.88
N ARG A 240 0.51 -14.43 10.18
CA ARG A 240 0.67 -15.40 11.26
C ARG A 240 -0.39 -15.20 12.32
N PHE A 241 -0.54 -16.20 13.19
CA PHE A 241 -1.46 -16.09 14.31
C PHE A 241 -0.70 -15.77 15.59
N GLU A 242 -1.11 -14.69 16.25
CA GLU A 242 -0.59 -14.28 17.56
C GLU A 242 -1.72 -14.29 18.58
N ARG A 243 -1.43 -14.59 19.85
CA ARG A 243 -2.42 -14.46 20.93
C ARG A 243 -2.38 -13.05 21.50
N LYS A 244 -3.52 -12.37 21.56
CA LYS A 244 -3.67 -11.03 22.13
C LYS A 244 -4.80 -10.98 23.16
N GLY A 245 -4.63 -10.18 24.20
CA GLY A 245 -5.53 -10.14 25.36
C GLY A 245 -4.89 -10.81 26.57
N GLY A 246 -4.80 -10.09 27.69
CA GLY A 246 -4.09 -10.47 28.91
C GLY A 246 -4.33 -11.89 29.45
N GLU A 247 -3.38 -12.37 30.27
CA GLU A 247 -3.39 -13.74 30.78
C GLU A 247 -4.47 -14.01 31.85
N PRO A 248 -5.01 -15.25 31.93
CA PRO A 248 -4.78 -16.38 31.04
C PRO A 248 -5.95 -16.51 30.05
N GLY A 249 -5.74 -16.26 28.76
CA GLY A 249 -6.85 -16.43 27.81
C GLY A 249 -6.71 -15.88 26.41
N GLY A 250 -5.74 -15.00 26.13
CA GLY A 250 -5.66 -14.22 24.88
C GLY A 250 -6.11 -14.92 23.61
N GLU A 251 -6.91 -14.22 22.81
CA GLU A 251 -7.55 -14.74 21.61
C GLU A 251 -6.54 -14.80 20.46
N PRO A 252 -6.55 -15.86 19.63
CA PRO A 252 -5.73 -15.90 18.44
C PRO A 252 -6.24 -14.85 17.43
N VAL A 253 -5.32 -14.08 16.89
CA VAL A 253 -5.60 -13.04 15.89
C VAL A 253 -4.66 -13.19 14.71
N ALA A 254 -5.18 -12.92 13.51
CA ALA A 254 -4.39 -12.89 12.29
C ALA A 254 -3.59 -11.58 12.22
N VAL A 255 -2.26 -11.67 12.15
CA VAL A 255 -1.35 -10.53 12.25
C VAL A 255 -0.27 -10.62 11.18
N VAL A 256 0.04 -9.47 10.59
CA VAL A 256 1.19 -9.22 9.71
C VAL A 256 2.07 -8.19 10.41
N ARG A 257 3.40 -8.35 10.36
CA ARG A 257 4.35 -7.46 11.04
C ARG A 257 5.34 -6.80 10.10
N SER A 258 5.65 -5.55 10.40
CA SER A 258 6.75 -4.81 9.79
C SER A 258 7.43 -3.94 10.84
N GLY A 259 8.63 -4.33 11.27
CA GLY A 259 9.33 -3.67 12.38
C GLY A 259 8.49 -3.68 13.67
N GLU A 260 8.27 -2.49 14.24
CA GLU A 260 7.44 -2.29 15.44
C GLU A 260 5.94 -2.22 15.11
N ARG A 261 5.54 -2.26 13.84
CA ARG A 261 4.14 -2.13 13.40
C ARG A 261 3.45 -3.47 13.22
N GLU A 262 2.14 -3.46 13.41
CA GLU A 262 1.24 -4.55 13.05
C GLU A 262 0.07 -4.11 12.19
N LEU A 263 -0.35 -5.03 11.33
CA LEU A 263 -1.64 -5.05 10.67
C LEU A 263 -2.38 -6.29 11.17
N ILE A 264 -3.53 -6.07 11.80
CA ILE A 264 -4.37 -7.12 12.39
C ILE A 264 -5.61 -7.29 11.50
N PHE A 265 -6.01 -8.54 11.26
CA PHE A 265 -7.27 -8.90 10.61
C PHE A 265 -8.15 -9.62 11.63
N LEU A 266 -9.35 -9.09 11.85
CA LEU A 266 -10.34 -9.68 12.75
C LEU A 266 -11.60 -10.07 11.97
N SER A 267 -12.28 -11.10 12.46
CA SER A 267 -13.61 -11.48 12.04
C SER A 267 -14.63 -11.10 13.10
N GLN A 268 -15.92 -11.18 12.76
CA GLN A 268 -17.03 -10.85 13.68
C GLN A 268 -16.94 -11.60 15.01
N THR A 269 -16.42 -12.84 14.98
CA THR A 269 -16.15 -13.61 16.18
C THR A 269 -14.67 -13.53 16.48
N ILE A 270 -14.31 -12.72 17.46
CA ILE A 270 -12.93 -12.61 17.94
C ILE A 270 -12.41 -14.02 18.27
N GLY A 271 -11.19 -14.33 17.83
CA GLY A 271 -10.60 -15.66 17.99
C GLY A 271 -10.93 -16.65 16.86
N ASP A 272 -11.89 -16.34 15.97
CA ASP A 272 -12.12 -17.16 14.78
C ASP A 272 -11.08 -16.85 13.69
N VAL A 273 -10.10 -17.76 13.62
CA VAL A 273 -8.99 -17.75 12.67
C VAL A 273 -9.11 -18.84 11.60
N ALA A 274 -10.31 -19.42 11.43
CA ALA A 274 -10.56 -20.40 10.38
C ALA A 274 -10.37 -19.77 8.99
N ASP A 275 -9.96 -20.58 8.01
CA ASP A 275 -9.79 -20.12 6.62
C ASP A 275 -11.08 -19.55 6.01
N THR A 276 -12.24 -19.98 6.51
CA THR A 276 -13.57 -19.50 6.12
C THR A 276 -14.02 -18.25 6.86
N ALA A 277 -13.31 -17.83 7.91
CA ALA A 277 -13.67 -16.65 8.69
C ALA A 277 -13.58 -15.41 7.81
N VAL A 278 -14.64 -14.61 7.81
CA VAL A 278 -14.73 -13.38 7.01
C VAL A 278 -14.15 -12.24 7.83
N VAL A 279 -13.17 -11.53 7.26
CA VAL A 279 -12.59 -10.35 7.87
C VAL A 279 -13.60 -9.22 7.84
N ASP A 280 -13.98 -8.72 9.01
CA ASP A 280 -14.91 -7.61 9.17
C ASP A 280 -14.24 -6.36 9.76
N GLN A 281 -13.01 -6.50 10.28
CA GLN A 281 -12.18 -5.40 10.77
C GLN A 281 -10.69 -5.58 10.42
N MET A 282 -10.00 -4.47 10.17
CA MET A 282 -8.56 -4.38 10.01
C MET A 282 -8.01 -3.25 10.88
N ILE A 283 -6.85 -3.46 11.51
CA ILE A 283 -6.24 -2.50 12.44
C ILE A 283 -4.77 -2.30 12.09
N VAL A 284 -4.32 -1.06 11.96
CA VAL A 284 -2.89 -0.72 11.87
C VAL A 284 -2.46 0.10 13.08
N ARG A 285 -1.36 -0.31 13.72
CA ARG A 285 -0.79 0.37 14.89
C ARG A 285 0.64 -0.08 15.19
N ASP A 286 1.24 0.50 16.24
CA ASP A 286 2.37 -0.12 16.92
C ASP A 286 1.99 -1.45 17.56
N TRP A 287 2.95 -2.36 17.65
CA TRP A 287 2.74 -3.64 18.31
C TRP A 287 2.32 -3.46 19.75
N HIS A 288 1.26 -4.16 20.13
CA HIS A 288 0.85 -4.25 21.52
C HIS A 288 0.40 -5.68 21.89
N PRO A 289 0.71 -6.20 23.11
CA PRO A 289 0.26 -7.52 23.54
C PRO A 289 -1.27 -7.60 23.74
N GLU A 290 -1.91 -6.49 24.12
CA GLU A 290 -3.38 -6.41 24.19
C GLU A 290 -4.01 -6.18 22.82
N LEU A 291 -5.18 -6.78 22.58
CA LEU A 291 -5.93 -6.55 21.34
C LEU A 291 -6.61 -5.17 21.35
N TYR A 292 -7.27 -4.84 22.45
CA TYR A 292 -7.93 -3.56 22.66
C TYR A 292 -7.16 -2.76 23.71
N GLY A 293 -6.88 -1.48 23.46
CA GLY A 293 -6.52 -0.55 24.54
C GLY A 293 -7.76 -0.23 25.38
N GLU A 294 -7.59 0.09 26.66
CA GLU A 294 -8.68 0.46 27.58
C GLU A 294 -9.57 1.56 26.99
N CYS A 295 -10.88 1.46 27.19
CA CYS A 295 -11.76 2.63 27.24
C CYS A 295 -11.75 3.14 28.69
#